data_AF-A0A640SPY7-F1
#
_entry.id   AF-A0A640SPY7-F1
#
_cell.length_a   1.000
_cell.length_b   1.000
_cell.length_c   1.000
_cell.angle_alpha   90.00
_cell.angle_beta   90.00
_cell.angle_gamma   90.00
#
_symmetry.space_group_name_H-M   'P 1'
#
loop_
_entity.id
_entity.type
_entity.pdbx_description
1 polymer ?
#
loop_
_entity_poly.entity_id
_entity_poly.type
_entity_poly.pdbx_seq_one_letter_code
_entity_poly.pdbx_strand_id
1 'polypeptide(L)'
;MPELFIGGQWTAAADGQVREIRCPADGTLVATVDEGGPKDAAAAISAARTAFDDGSWPRTPAAERGRLVLRVAELLERDRDVLAKAESLDTGKRLVESGYDMDDIANCFRHFGNLGAAGGTDRVVDAGAAEIASTVCHEPVGVCALITPWNYPLLQTAWKVAPCLVAGNTFVLKPSELTPHTAVHLMRLLAEAGLPDGAANLVLGTGPAVGALLTEDPRVDMVSFTGGLLTGRRIMAAAAPTVKKIALELGGKNPNIVFADADFDTAVDYALMAVFLHSGQVCSAGARLLVQEELHDAFVDELVSRAQRIRLGGPFDEHARTGPLISAAHRAKVEAYVAAGLEEGAVLLCGGSPPDDPSLSNGFYYLPTVLDECTPDMSVVRDESFGPVLTVERFRDEDEAVSLANDTVYGLAGAVWTQDSGRAHRVAARLRAGTVWINDFHPYVPQAEWGGMKQSGVGRELGPAGLAEYQEAKHVWRNTAPRPQRWFE
;
A
#
# COMPACT_ATOMS: atom_id res chain seq x y z
N MET A 1 6.92 12.45 -24.37
CA MET A 1 7.64 13.69 -23.97
C MET A 1 8.75 13.19 -23.06
N PRO A 2 9.47 14.01 -22.28
CA PRO A 2 10.23 13.44 -21.17
C PRO A 2 9.30 13.17 -19.98
N GLU A 3 9.44 12.01 -19.33
CA GLU A 3 8.58 11.55 -18.23
C GLU A 3 9.29 11.40 -16.88
N LEU A 4 10.63 11.52 -16.82
CA LEU A 4 11.32 11.67 -15.54
C LEU A 4 11.16 13.11 -15.04
N PHE A 5 11.05 13.31 -13.72
CA PHE A 5 10.95 14.64 -13.12
C PHE A 5 12.07 14.81 -12.10
N ILE A 6 13.09 15.60 -12.42
CA ILE A 6 14.30 15.73 -11.61
C ILE A 6 14.60 17.21 -11.42
N GLY A 7 14.66 17.66 -10.16
CA GLY A 7 15.02 19.05 -9.85
C GLY A 7 14.07 20.09 -10.44
N GLY A 8 12.78 19.78 -10.55
CA GLY A 8 11.78 20.69 -11.14
C GLY A 8 11.67 20.63 -12.67
N GLN A 9 12.44 19.76 -13.34
CA GLN A 9 12.47 19.66 -14.80
C GLN A 9 12.05 18.28 -15.30
N TRP A 10 11.34 18.25 -16.43
CA TRP A 10 11.05 17.01 -17.17
C TRP A 10 12.27 16.61 -18.01
N THR A 11 12.83 15.43 -17.77
CA THR A 11 14.07 14.96 -18.41
C THR A 11 13.90 13.56 -19.00
N ALA A 12 14.59 13.29 -20.12
CA ALA A 12 14.60 11.95 -20.71
C ALA A 12 15.55 11.04 -19.92
N ALA A 13 15.41 9.72 -20.05
CA ALA A 13 16.37 8.79 -19.47
C ALA A 13 17.80 9.07 -19.95
N ALA A 14 18.79 9.08 -19.04
CA ALA A 14 20.17 9.45 -19.38
C ALA A 14 20.82 8.54 -20.43
N ASP A 15 20.34 7.31 -20.60
CA ASP A 15 20.77 6.35 -21.62
C ASP A 15 19.79 6.22 -22.79
N GLY A 16 18.72 7.01 -22.80
CA GLY A 16 17.69 7.04 -23.85
C GLY A 16 16.78 5.81 -23.89
N GLN A 17 16.78 4.97 -22.85
CA GLN A 17 15.90 3.81 -22.79
C GLN A 17 14.44 4.22 -22.56
N VAL A 18 13.53 3.38 -23.07
CA VAL A 18 12.09 3.56 -22.95
C VAL A 18 11.39 2.23 -22.66
N ARG A 19 10.19 2.31 -22.08
CA ARG A 19 9.31 1.17 -21.81
C ARG A 19 7.93 1.41 -22.40
N GLU A 20 7.40 0.40 -23.07
CA GLU A 20 5.97 0.36 -23.41
C GLU A 20 5.15 -0.11 -22.22
N ILE A 21 4.10 0.65 -21.91
CA ILE A 21 3.07 0.26 -20.95
C ILE A 21 1.84 -0.16 -21.74
N ARG A 22 1.36 -1.37 -21.46
CA ARG A 22 0.25 -1.99 -22.18
C ARG A 22 -0.86 -2.35 -21.20
N CYS A 23 -2.10 -2.15 -21.61
CA CYS A 23 -3.24 -2.43 -20.77
C CYS A 23 -3.32 -3.95 -20.51
N PRO A 24 -3.38 -4.40 -19.24
CA PRO A 24 -3.43 -5.82 -18.91
C PRO A 24 -4.68 -6.56 -19.42
N ALA A 25 -5.72 -5.81 -19.78
CA ALA A 25 -7.01 -6.35 -20.23
C ALA A 25 -6.99 -6.83 -21.69
N ASP A 26 -6.19 -6.21 -22.55
CA ASP A 26 -6.25 -6.47 -23.99
C ASP A 26 -4.91 -6.27 -24.74
N GLY A 27 -3.85 -5.87 -24.01
CA GLY A 27 -2.52 -5.61 -24.58
C GLY A 27 -2.41 -4.30 -25.37
N THR A 28 -3.46 -3.46 -25.37
CA THR A 28 -3.43 -2.16 -26.05
C THR A 28 -2.32 -1.28 -25.48
N LEU A 29 -1.62 -0.55 -26.36
CA LEU A 29 -0.58 0.38 -25.93
C LEU A 29 -1.22 1.57 -25.20
N VAL A 30 -0.84 1.78 -23.95
CA VAL A 30 -1.28 2.93 -23.14
C VAL A 30 -0.37 4.12 -23.43
N ALA A 31 0.95 3.93 -23.23
CA ALA A 31 1.97 4.87 -23.67
C ALA A 31 3.36 4.23 -23.72
N THR A 32 4.33 5.02 -24.19
CA THR A 32 5.76 4.76 -24.04
C THR A 32 6.33 5.79 -23.08
N VAL A 33 7.04 5.34 -22.05
CA VAL A 33 7.65 6.19 -21.01
C VAL A 33 9.17 6.03 -21.01
N ASP A 34 9.89 7.06 -20.55
CA ASP A 34 11.32 6.93 -20.23
C ASP A 34 11.59 5.80 -19.22
N GLU A 35 12.66 5.03 -19.45
CA GLU A 35 13.16 3.99 -18.55
C GLU A 35 14.52 4.45 -18.00
N GLY A 36 14.49 5.08 -16.82
CA GLY A 36 15.69 5.56 -16.14
C GLY A 36 16.53 4.45 -15.52
N GLY A 37 17.79 4.79 -15.23
CA GLY A 37 18.76 3.90 -14.59
C GLY A 37 19.49 4.53 -13.40
N PRO A 38 20.64 3.96 -13.00
CA PRO A 38 21.40 4.43 -11.84
C PRO A 38 21.84 5.90 -11.92
N LYS A 39 22.09 6.43 -13.13
CA LYS A 39 22.47 7.83 -13.33
C LYS A 39 21.32 8.78 -13.01
N ASP A 40 20.12 8.45 -13.46
CA ASP A 40 18.92 9.24 -13.20
C ASP A 40 18.54 9.20 -11.72
N ALA A 41 18.64 8.02 -11.10
CA ALA A 41 18.46 7.85 -9.66
C ALA A 41 19.46 8.71 -8.86
N ALA A 42 20.75 8.69 -9.22
CA ALA A 42 21.78 9.50 -8.57
C ALA A 42 21.54 11.02 -8.74
N ALA A 43 21.04 11.44 -9.91
CA ALA A 43 20.68 12.83 -10.18
C ALA A 43 19.47 13.27 -9.33
N ALA A 44 18.43 12.44 -9.24
CA ALA A 44 17.26 12.69 -8.41
C ALA A 44 17.59 12.76 -6.92
N ILE A 45 18.43 11.86 -6.40
CA ILE A 45 18.92 11.92 -5.01
C ILE A 45 19.69 13.23 -4.77
N SER A 46 20.57 13.60 -5.69
CA SER A 46 21.33 14.86 -5.58
C SER A 46 20.41 16.08 -5.55
N ALA A 47 19.39 16.12 -6.42
CA ALA A 47 18.41 17.20 -6.46
C ALA A 47 17.58 17.30 -5.17
N ALA A 48 17.09 16.16 -4.67
CA ALA A 48 16.38 16.09 -3.38
C ALA A 48 17.26 16.57 -2.23
N ARG A 49 18.52 16.10 -2.18
CA ARG A 49 19.49 16.46 -1.14
C ARG A 49 19.80 17.96 -1.13
N THR A 50 20.07 18.55 -2.29
CA THR A 50 20.27 20.00 -2.43
C THR A 50 19.01 20.78 -2.03
N ALA A 51 17.82 20.34 -2.44
CA ALA A 51 16.57 20.97 -2.03
C ALA A 51 16.31 20.88 -0.52
N PHE A 52 16.73 19.79 0.14
CA PHE A 52 16.60 19.64 1.59
C PHE A 52 17.65 20.48 2.36
N ASP A 53 18.92 20.49 1.94
CA ASP A 53 19.96 21.29 2.60
C ASP A 53 19.75 22.79 2.36
N ASP A 54 19.69 23.19 1.09
CA ASP A 54 19.83 24.58 0.66
C ASP A 54 18.49 25.22 0.27
N GLY A 55 17.48 24.41 -0.08
CA GLY A 55 16.16 24.87 -0.53
C GLY A 55 15.20 25.30 0.58
N SER A 56 14.20 26.11 0.26
CA SER A 56 13.28 26.67 1.27
C SER A 56 12.35 25.64 1.92
N TRP A 57 12.07 24.50 1.27
CA TRP A 57 10.98 23.60 1.64
C TRP A 57 11.02 23.08 3.08
N PRO A 58 12.16 22.59 3.62
CA PRO A 58 12.19 22.08 5.00
C PRO A 58 11.98 23.18 6.05
N ARG A 59 12.21 24.43 5.65
CA ARG A 59 12.08 25.63 6.47
C ARG A 59 10.74 26.34 6.27
N THR A 60 9.95 25.95 5.26
CA THR A 60 8.58 26.44 5.07
C THR A 60 7.75 26.07 6.29
N PRO A 61 7.01 27.01 6.92
CA PRO A 61 6.18 26.71 8.08
C PRO A 61 5.19 25.56 7.83
N ALA A 62 4.95 24.70 8.84
CA ALA A 62 4.08 23.53 8.70
C ALA A 62 2.68 23.88 8.17
N ALA A 63 2.13 25.03 8.59
CA ALA A 63 0.83 25.50 8.10
C ALA A 63 0.82 25.84 6.61
N GLU A 64 1.91 26.37 6.07
CA GLU A 64 2.06 26.65 4.64
C GLU A 64 2.25 25.38 3.83
N ARG A 65 3.03 24.41 4.34
CA ARG A 65 3.13 23.07 3.74
C ARG A 65 1.76 22.38 3.68
N GLY A 66 0.99 22.45 4.78
CA GLY A 66 -0.36 21.93 4.85
C GLY A 66 -1.31 22.55 3.81
N ARG A 67 -1.24 23.88 3.61
CA ARG A 67 -2.02 24.57 2.56
C ARG A 67 -1.66 24.13 1.14
N LEU A 68 -0.37 23.89 0.86
CA LEU A 68 0.05 23.37 -0.43
C LEU A 68 -0.52 21.96 -0.66
N VAL A 69 -0.44 21.09 0.34
CA VAL A 69 -0.98 19.72 0.25
C VAL A 69 -2.52 19.73 0.11
N LEU A 70 -3.22 20.67 0.76
CA LEU A 70 -4.66 20.89 0.54
C LEU A 70 -4.95 21.36 -0.89
N ARG A 71 -4.12 22.24 -1.45
CA ARG A 71 -4.24 22.67 -2.84
C ARG A 71 -4.08 21.50 -3.81
N VAL A 72 -3.18 20.56 -3.52
CA VAL A 72 -3.02 19.34 -4.33
C VAL A 72 -4.29 18.47 -4.26
N ALA A 73 -4.96 18.37 -3.11
CA ALA A 73 -6.24 17.67 -3.00
C ALA A 73 -7.31 18.27 -3.94
N GLU A 74 -7.42 19.60 -4.00
CA GLU A 74 -8.35 20.28 -4.93
C GLU A 74 -8.02 19.99 -6.41
N LEU A 75 -6.73 19.91 -6.75
CA LEU A 75 -6.28 19.60 -8.11
C LEU A 75 -6.54 18.13 -8.48
N LEU A 76 -6.39 17.21 -7.53
CA LEU A 76 -6.73 15.79 -7.70
C LEU A 76 -8.23 15.62 -7.96
N GLU A 77 -9.09 16.36 -7.25
CA GLU A 77 -10.54 16.36 -7.50
C GLU A 77 -10.90 16.94 -8.86
N ARG A 78 -10.23 18.02 -9.26
CA ARG A 78 -10.39 18.60 -10.61
C ARG A 78 -10.07 17.60 -11.70
N ASP A 79 -8.99 16.82 -11.54
CA ASP A 79 -8.48 15.90 -12.55
C ASP A 79 -8.95 14.44 -12.35
N ARG A 80 -9.89 14.22 -11.43
CA ARG A 80 -10.38 12.90 -10.99
C ARG A 80 -10.64 11.93 -12.13
N ASP A 81 -11.42 12.33 -13.12
CA ASP A 81 -11.84 11.42 -14.20
C ASP A 81 -10.68 11.08 -15.15
N VAL A 82 -9.75 12.01 -15.35
CA VAL A 82 -8.54 11.79 -16.16
C VAL A 82 -7.62 10.80 -15.45
N LEU A 83 -7.41 10.99 -14.15
CA LEU A 83 -6.61 10.11 -13.32
C LEU A 83 -7.22 8.71 -13.19
N ALA A 84 -8.52 8.62 -12.96
CA ALA A 84 -9.22 7.34 -12.87
C ALA A 84 -9.07 6.53 -14.16
N LYS A 85 -9.23 7.19 -15.32
CA LYS A 85 -9.03 6.55 -16.62
C LYS A 85 -7.59 6.06 -16.82
N ALA A 86 -6.60 6.87 -16.43
CA ALA A 86 -5.19 6.48 -16.51
C ALA A 86 -4.87 5.29 -15.59
N GLU A 87 -5.38 5.29 -14.35
CA GLU A 87 -5.21 4.21 -13.39
C GLU A 87 -5.82 2.89 -13.91
N SER A 88 -7.01 2.94 -14.51
CA SER A 88 -7.67 1.75 -15.08
C SER A 88 -6.93 1.20 -16.29
N LEU A 89 -6.37 2.07 -17.14
CA LEU A 89 -5.58 1.64 -18.30
C LEU A 89 -4.28 0.94 -17.87
N ASP A 90 -3.59 1.47 -16.85
CA ASP A 90 -2.35 0.89 -16.34
C ASP A 90 -2.57 -0.43 -15.61
N THR A 91 -3.60 -0.49 -14.78
CA THR A 91 -3.80 -1.61 -13.85
C THR A 91 -4.74 -2.69 -14.38
N GLY A 92 -5.57 -2.35 -15.38
CA GLY A 92 -6.70 -3.18 -15.83
C GLY A 92 -7.90 -3.17 -14.88
N LYS A 93 -7.83 -2.51 -13.72
CA LYS A 93 -8.94 -2.43 -12.78
C LYS A 93 -10.13 -1.69 -13.37
N ARG A 94 -11.32 -1.92 -12.83
CA ARG A 94 -12.54 -1.29 -13.36
C ARG A 94 -12.52 0.22 -13.12
N LEU A 95 -13.07 1.00 -14.05
CA LEU A 95 -13.13 2.46 -13.94
C LEU A 95 -13.81 2.94 -12.65
N VAL A 96 -14.83 2.22 -12.19
CA VAL A 96 -15.51 2.52 -10.92
C VAL A 96 -14.57 2.37 -9.71
N GLU A 97 -13.71 1.36 -9.70
CA GLU A 97 -12.72 1.13 -8.65
C GLU A 97 -11.66 2.22 -8.66
N SER A 98 -11.14 2.57 -9.85
CA SER A 98 -10.23 3.72 -10.00
C SER A 98 -10.88 5.03 -9.57
N GLY A 99 -12.19 5.20 -9.78
CA GLY A 99 -12.92 6.37 -9.29
C GLY A 99 -12.92 6.47 -7.77
N TYR A 100 -13.18 5.35 -7.07
CA TYR A 100 -13.09 5.29 -5.61
C TYR A 100 -11.66 5.57 -5.12
N ASP A 101 -10.65 4.99 -5.79
CA ASP A 101 -9.25 5.27 -5.47
C ASP A 101 -8.97 6.78 -5.53
N MET A 102 -9.45 7.49 -6.56
CA MET A 102 -9.23 8.94 -6.69
C MET A 102 -9.89 9.75 -5.57
N ASP A 103 -11.08 9.33 -5.12
CA ASP A 103 -11.76 9.96 -4.00
C ASP A 103 -10.96 9.76 -2.70
N ASP A 104 -10.44 8.55 -2.46
CA ASP A 104 -9.60 8.22 -1.31
C ASP A 104 -8.24 8.94 -1.35
N ILE A 105 -7.65 9.10 -2.53
CA ILE A 105 -6.42 9.86 -2.76
C ILE A 105 -6.62 11.32 -2.36
N ALA A 106 -7.68 11.98 -2.86
CA ALA A 106 -7.98 13.36 -2.50
C ALA A 106 -8.23 13.51 -0.98
N ASN A 107 -8.95 12.55 -0.38
CA ASN A 107 -9.17 12.49 1.07
C ASN A 107 -7.87 12.33 1.87
N CYS A 108 -6.91 11.53 1.40
CA CYS A 108 -5.59 11.36 2.01
C CYS A 108 -4.81 12.68 2.04
N PHE A 109 -4.68 13.35 0.88
CA PHE A 109 -4.04 14.66 0.80
C PHE A 109 -4.74 15.67 1.70
N ARG A 110 -6.08 15.68 1.71
CA ARG A 110 -6.85 16.58 2.58
C ARG A 110 -6.61 16.32 4.06
N HIS A 111 -6.59 15.06 4.49
CA HIS A 111 -6.35 14.68 5.87
C HIS A 111 -4.98 15.19 6.36
N PHE A 112 -3.91 14.84 5.65
CA PHE A 112 -2.56 15.25 6.04
C PHE A 112 -2.36 16.77 5.90
N GLY A 113 -2.92 17.39 4.86
CA GLY A 113 -2.90 18.84 4.70
C GLY A 113 -3.52 19.57 5.89
N ASN A 114 -4.65 19.06 6.41
CA ASN A 114 -5.28 19.58 7.63
C ASN A 114 -4.43 19.34 8.89
N LEU A 115 -3.80 18.16 9.05
CA LEU A 115 -2.89 17.89 10.16
C LEU A 115 -1.70 18.86 10.16
N GLY A 116 -1.10 19.13 8.99
CA GLY A 116 -0.05 20.12 8.83
C GLY A 116 -0.50 21.54 9.15
N ALA A 117 -1.69 21.91 8.67
CA ALA A 117 -2.31 23.21 8.93
C ALA A 117 -2.61 23.45 10.43
N ALA A 118 -2.88 22.39 11.19
CA ALA A 118 -3.19 22.45 12.62
C ALA A 118 -1.98 22.66 13.54
N GLY A 119 -0.74 22.67 13.01
CA GLY A 119 0.45 23.08 13.77
C GLY A 119 1.34 21.95 14.32
N GLY A 120 1.14 20.70 13.89
CA GLY A 120 2.06 19.59 14.19
C GLY A 120 1.88 18.95 15.57
N THR A 121 2.89 18.20 16.01
CA THR A 121 2.88 17.32 17.20
C THR A 121 3.87 17.77 18.29
N ASP A 122 4.43 18.97 18.16
CA ASP A 122 5.37 19.55 19.12
C ASP A 122 4.72 19.74 20.50
N ARG A 123 5.49 19.52 21.56
CA ARG A 123 4.96 19.57 22.94
C ARG A 123 5.96 20.10 23.95
N VAL A 124 5.44 20.85 24.92
CA VAL A 124 6.18 21.21 26.14
C VAL A 124 6.17 20.01 27.08
N VAL A 125 7.30 19.79 27.76
CA VAL A 125 7.45 18.72 28.75
C VAL A 125 7.62 19.33 30.13
N ASP A 126 6.81 18.91 31.09
CA ASP A 126 7.06 19.23 32.49
C ASP A 126 8.32 18.48 32.95
N ALA A 127 9.39 19.22 33.21
CA ALA A 127 10.67 18.69 33.65
C ALA A 127 10.73 18.46 35.17
N GLY A 128 9.66 18.79 35.92
CA GLY A 128 9.64 18.71 37.39
C GLY A 128 10.56 19.73 38.09
N ALA A 129 11.10 20.70 37.34
CA ALA A 129 12.02 21.72 37.83
C ALA A 129 11.73 23.08 37.16
N ALA A 130 11.50 24.11 37.98
CA ALA A 130 11.04 25.42 37.50
C ALA A 130 12.08 26.16 36.64
N GLU A 131 13.37 25.86 36.84
CA GLU A 131 14.48 26.41 36.07
C GLU A 131 14.69 25.72 34.72
N ILE A 132 13.93 24.67 34.41
CA ILE A 132 14.08 23.93 33.16
C ILE A 132 12.94 24.26 32.21
N ALA A 133 13.30 24.75 31.02
CA ALA A 133 12.40 24.75 29.87
C ALA A 133 12.72 23.53 29.00
N SER A 134 11.72 22.66 28.80
CA SER A 134 11.88 21.40 28.08
C SER A 134 10.80 21.27 27.00
N THR A 135 11.21 20.97 25.78
CA THR A 135 10.31 20.83 24.62
C THR A 135 10.74 19.66 23.76
N VAL A 136 9.77 18.95 23.19
CA VAL A 136 10.00 17.99 22.10
C VAL A 136 9.45 18.61 20.82
N CYS A 137 10.32 18.79 19.83
CA CYS A 137 10.00 19.28 18.50
C CYS A 137 10.15 18.15 17.49
N HIS A 138 9.44 18.21 16.37
CA HIS A 138 9.51 17.21 15.30
C HIS A 138 10.05 17.83 14.02
N GLU A 139 11.19 17.31 13.55
CA GLU A 139 11.86 17.75 12.34
C GLU A 139 11.65 16.74 11.21
N PRO A 140 11.66 17.14 9.93
CA PRO A 140 11.67 16.18 8.82
C PRO A 140 12.88 15.23 8.92
N VAL A 141 12.69 13.97 8.57
CA VAL A 141 13.76 12.95 8.50
C VAL A 141 14.84 13.33 7.48
N GLY A 142 14.44 13.85 6.31
CA GLY A 142 15.35 14.36 5.29
C GLY A 142 14.94 14.05 3.86
N VAL A 143 15.79 13.31 3.14
CA VAL A 143 15.54 12.80 1.80
C VAL A 143 14.90 11.40 1.90
N CYS A 144 13.68 11.27 1.38
CA CYS A 144 12.93 10.02 1.40
C CYS A 144 12.91 9.33 0.02
N ALA A 145 13.26 8.05 -0.05
CA ALA A 145 12.94 7.20 -1.18
C ALA A 145 11.54 6.59 -1.00
N LEU A 146 10.62 6.89 -1.91
CA LEU A 146 9.25 6.39 -1.89
C LEU A 146 9.08 5.38 -3.03
N ILE A 147 8.88 4.10 -2.70
CA ILE A 147 8.79 3.01 -3.69
C ILE A 147 7.42 2.35 -3.57
N THR A 148 6.64 2.37 -4.65
CA THR A 148 5.21 1.98 -4.62
C THR A 148 4.88 0.80 -5.55
N PRO A 149 3.85 0.00 -5.21
CA PRO A 149 3.43 -1.17 -5.95
C PRO A 149 2.53 -0.80 -7.12
N TRP A 150 2.15 -1.80 -7.91
CA TRP A 150 1.34 -1.64 -9.12
C TRP A 150 -0.16 -1.81 -8.91
N ASN A 151 -0.61 -2.33 -7.77
CA ASN A 151 -2.02 -2.70 -7.59
C ASN A 151 -2.92 -1.50 -7.32
N TYR A 152 -2.45 -0.54 -6.51
CA TYR A 152 -3.10 0.76 -6.31
C TYR A 152 -2.07 1.88 -6.49
N PRO A 153 -1.60 2.13 -7.73
CA PRO A 153 -0.43 2.96 -8.00
C PRO A 153 -0.48 4.35 -7.36
N LEU A 154 -1.54 5.12 -7.61
CA LEU A 154 -1.61 6.49 -7.11
C LEU A 154 -2.03 6.55 -5.65
N LEU A 155 -2.87 5.62 -5.20
CA LEU A 155 -3.29 5.54 -3.79
C LEU A 155 -2.09 5.30 -2.87
N GLN A 156 -1.28 4.28 -3.17
CA GLN A 156 -0.09 3.98 -2.38
C GLN A 156 0.98 5.08 -2.51
N THR A 157 1.00 5.79 -3.63
CA THR A 157 1.82 7.00 -3.78
C THR A 157 1.32 8.12 -2.87
N ALA A 158 0.01 8.35 -2.80
CA ALA A 158 -0.60 9.37 -1.96
C ALA A 158 -0.33 9.14 -0.46
N TRP A 159 -0.41 7.89 -0.01
CA TRP A 159 -0.14 7.51 1.39
C TRP A 159 1.28 7.83 1.84
N LYS A 160 2.22 7.91 0.90
CA LYS A 160 3.63 8.26 1.14
C LYS A 160 3.89 9.75 0.95
N VAL A 161 3.47 10.29 -0.19
CA VAL A 161 3.77 11.67 -0.60
C VAL A 161 3.12 12.69 0.33
N ALA A 162 1.85 12.51 0.69
CA ALA A 162 1.13 13.48 1.51
C ALA A 162 1.79 13.71 2.89
N PRO A 163 2.04 12.68 3.74
CA PRO A 163 2.73 12.88 5.01
C PRO A 163 4.20 13.31 4.84
N CYS A 164 4.90 12.80 3.82
CA CYS A 164 6.28 13.19 3.51
C CYS A 164 6.41 14.71 3.30
N LEU A 165 5.54 15.28 2.47
CA LEU A 165 5.48 16.72 2.20
C LEU A 165 5.06 17.52 3.44
N VAL A 166 4.04 17.08 4.18
CA VAL A 166 3.58 17.78 5.38
C VAL A 166 4.67 17.85 6.45
N ALA A 167 5.44 16.78 6.63
CA ALA A 167 6.59 16.76 7.54
C ALA A 167 7.74 17.68 7.09
N GLY A 168 7.80 18.07 5.80
CA GLY A 168 8.81 18.97 5.25
C GLY A 168 10.00 18.25 4.62
N ASN A 169 9.86 16.97 4.29
CA ASN A 169 10.89 16.20 3.61
C ASN A 169 10.93 16.53 2.12
N THR A 170 12.03 16.13 1.48
CA THR A 170 12.10 16.02 0.02
C THR A 170 12.09 14.55 -0.35
N PHE A 171 11.69 14.21 -1.59
CA PHE A 171 11.60 12.81 -1.97
C PHE A 171 12.05 12.49 -3.39
N VAL A 172 12.40 11.21 -3.57
CA VAL A 172 12.50 10.54 -4.87
C VAL A 172 11.48 9.41 -4.92
N LEU A 173 10.52 9.53 -5.84
CA LEU A 173 9.46 8.55 -6.07
C LEU A 173 9.88 7.58 -7.18
N LYS A 174 9.64 6.28 -6.95
CA LYS A 174 9.83 5.20 -7.92
C LYS A 174 8.58 4.31 -7.93
N PRO A 175 7.58 4.60 -8.79
CA PRO A 175 6.41 3.74 -8.92
C PRO A 175 6.77 2.44 -9.61
N SER A 176 5.97 1.38 -9.45
CA SER A 176 6.19 0.16 -10.23
C SER A 176 6.31 0.46 -11.72
N GLU A 177 7.28 -0.18 -12.37
CA GLU A 177 7.53 -0.10 -13.81
C GLU A 177 6.36 -0.59 -14.67
N LEU A 178 5.36 -1.24 -14.07
CA LEU A 178 4.14 -1.68 -14.73
C LEU A 178 3.09 -0.57 -14.85
N THR A 179 3.11 0.42 -13.95
CA THR A 179 1.98 1.36 -13.77
C THR A 179 2.46 2.79 -13.41
N PRO A 180 3.20 3.47 -14.29
CA PRO A 180 3.86 4.74 -13.95
C PRO A 180 2.98 5.99 -14.14
N HIS A 181 1.86 5.93 -14.87
CA HIS A 181 1.27 7.14 -15.46
C HIS A 181 0.66 8.10 -14.44
N THR A 182 -0.04 7.57 -13.44
CA THR A 182 -0.70 8.41 -12.44
C THR A 182 0.30 9.06 -11.48
N ALA A 183 1.46 8.43 -11.25
CA ALA A 183 2.59 9.07 -10.58
C ALA A 183 3.16 10.24 -11.40
N VAL A 184 3.33 10.07 -12.72
CA VAL A 184 3.74 11.17 -13.63
C VAL A 184 2.73 12.32 -13.56
N HIS A 185 1.42 12.03 -13.54
CA HIS A 185 0.40 13.07 -13.42
C HIS A 185 0.46 13.79 -12.07
N LEU A 186 0.65 13.07 -10.96
CA LEU A 186 0.82 13.68 -9.64
C LEU A 186 1.97 14.69 -9.61
N MET A 187 3.10 14.39 -10.25
CA MET A 187 4.23 15.33 -10.31
C MET A 187 3.86 16.64 -11.01
N ARG A 188 3.00 16.59 -12.05
CA ARG A 188 2.46 17.80 -12.69
C ARG A 188 1.59 18.61 -11.73
N LEU A 189 0.74 17.93 -10.94
CA LEU A 189 -0.11 18.59 -9.95
C LEU A 189 0.70 19.22 -8.81
N LEU A 190 1.77 18.55 -8.35
CA LEU A 190 2.70 19.10 -7.36
C LEU A 190 3.41 20.35 -7.88
N ALA A 191 3.88 20.32 -9.12
CA ALA A 191 4.47 21.49 -9.77
C ALA A 191 3.44 22.63 -9.95
N GLU A 192 2.21 22.31 -10.37
CA GLU A 192 1.13 23.28 -10.50
C GLU A 192 0.73 23.91 -9.15
N ALA A 193 0.78 23.14 -8.07
CA ALA A 193 0.55 23.62 -6.71
C ALA A 193 1.67 24.53 -6.18
N GLY A 194 2.79 24.66 -6.91
CA GLY A 194 3.91 25.52 -6.55
C GLY A 194 4.91 24.87 -5.59
N LEU A 195 5.02 23.54 -5.59
CA LEU A 195 6.05 22.85 -4.82
C LEU A 195 7.45 23.27 -5.30
N PRO A 196 8.40 23.63 -4.40
CA PRO A 196 9.74 24.05 -4.82
C PRO A 196 10.50 22.98 -5.60
N ASP A 197 11.30 23.43 -6.57
CA ASP A 197 12.14 22.56 -7.40
C ASP A 197 13.03 21.64 -6.54
N GLY A 198 13.08 20.36 -6.92
CA GLY A 198 13.84 19.33 -6.22
C GLY A 198 13.19 18.79 -4.94
N ALA A 199 12.14 19.41 -4.40
CA ALA A 199 11.43 18.84 -3.26
C ALA A 199 10.68 17.54 -3.61
N ALA A 200 10.23 17.42 -4.87
CA ALA A 200 9.70 16.19 -5.44
C ALA A 200 10.51 15.79 -6.67
N ASN A 201 10.87 14.50 -6.76
CA ASN A 201 11.54 13.91 -7.91
C ASN A 201 10.88 12.56 -8.25
N LEU A 202 10.87 12.19 -9.53
CA LEU A 202 10.31 10.95 -10.06
C LEU A 202 11.32 10.30 -10.98
N VAL A 203 11.64 9.03 -10.70
CA VAL A 203 12.43 8.19 -11.59
C VAL A 203 11.63 6.95 -11.93
N LEU A 204 11.38 6.75 -13.22
CA LEU A 204 10.76 5.55 -13.77
C LEU A 204 11.85 4.54 -14.09
N GLY A 205 11.63 3.26 -13.81
CA GLY A 205 12.58 2.20 -14.12
C GLY A 205 12.44 1.00 -13.19
N THR A 206 13.11 -0.11 -13.50
CA THR A 206 13.01 -1.34 -12.71
C THR A 206 13.53 -1.21 -11.28
N GLY A 207 13.06 -2.10 -10.39
CA GLY A 207 13.56 -2.22 -9.02
C GLY A 207 15.10 -2.36 -8.94
N PRO A 208 15.74 -3.27 -9.68
CA PRO A 208 17.19 -3.41 -9.65
C PRO A 208 17.96 -2.21 -10.23
N ALA A 209 17.46 -1.54 -11.28
CA ALA A 209 18.18 -0.46 -11.93
C ALA A 209 18.11 0.86 -11.15
N VAL A 210 16.94 1.19 -10.61
CA VAL A 210 16.67 2.47 -9.92
C VAL A 210 16.51 2.25 -8.42
N GLY A 211 15.67 1.30 -8.03
CA GLY A 211 15.32 1.05 -6.63
C GLY A 211 16.51 0.66 -5.74
N ALA A 212 17.46 -0.13 -6.26
CA ALA A 212 18.66 -0.52 -5.51
C ALA A 212 19.44 0.71 -5.01
N LEU A 213 19.73 1.68 -5.89
CA LEU A 213 20.46 2.88 -5.50
C LEU A 213 19.67 3.73 -4.50
N LEU A 214 18.35 3.89 -4.69
CA LEU A 214 17.49 4.59 -3.75
C LEU A 214 17.52 3.98 -2.34
N THR A 215 17.77 2.68 -2.24
CA THR A 215 17.80 1.96 -0.95
C THR A 215 19.18 1.97 -0.29
N GLU A 216 20.26 2.03 -1.08
CA GLU A 216 21.64 1.89 -0.61
C GLU A 216 22.33 3.23 -0.36
N ASP A 217 22.02 4.28 -1.14
CA ASP A 217 22.76 5.54 -1.11
C ASP A 217 22.74 6.21 0.29
N PRO A 218 23.88 6.68 0.80
CA PRO A 218 23.99 7.29 2.12
C PRO A 218 23.34 8.68 2.24
N ARG A 219 22.92 9.29 1.12
CA ARG A 219 22.22 10.59 1.11
C ARG A 219 20.71 10.45 1.24
N VAL A 220 20.19 9.22 1.28
CA VAL A 220 18.78 8.92 1.54
C VAL A 220 18.63 8.59 3.03
N ASP A 221 17.77 9.35 3.71
CA ASP A 221 17.57 9.29 5.15
C ASP A 221 16.46 8.29 5.54
N MET A 222 15.53 8.02 4.62
CA MET A 222 14.43 7.07 4.80
C MET A 222 14.05 6.34 3.52
N VAL A 223 13.70 5.06 3.63
CA VAL A 223 13.03 4.29 2.56
C VAL A 223 11.63 3.90 3.01
N SER A 224 10.61 4.37 2.29
CA SER A 224 9.23 3.89 2.43
C SER A 224 8.87 3.00 1.25
N PHE A 225 8.62 1.71 1.52
CA PHE A 225 8.35 0.70 0.50
C PHE A 225 7.04 -0.03 0.78
N THR A 226 6.21 -0.13 -0.25
CA THR A 226 5.07 -1.06 -0.27
C THR A 226 5.26 -2.05 -1.41
N GLY A 227 5.14 -3.35 -1.15
CA GLY A 227 5.27 -4.39 -2.17
C GLY A 227 5.44 -5.79 -1.58
N GLY A 228 6.07 -6.71 -2.31
CA GLY A 228 6.21 -8.10 -1.85
C GLY A 228 7.22 -8.29 -0.72
N LEU A 229 6.93 -9.21 0.20
CA LEU A 229 7.76 -9.57 1.36
C LEU A 229 9.24 -9.82 1.01
N LEU A 230 9.53 -10.59 -0.04
CA LEU A 230 10.92 -10.91 -0.43
C LEU A 230 11.70 -9.65 -0.84
N THR A 231 11.07 -8.71 -1.54
CA THR A 231 11.69 -7.44 -1.90
C THR A 231 11.86 -6.55 -0.68
N GLY A 232 10.87 -6.49 0.21
CA GLY A 232 10.97 -5.75 1.48
C GLY A 232 12.15 -6.19 2.34
N ARG A 233 12.38 -7.51 2.46
CA ARG A 233 13.55 -8.05 3.18
C ARG A 233 14.89 -7.62 2.56
N ARG A 234 14.97 -7.59 1.22
CA ARG A 234 16.17 -7.13 0.50
C ARG A 234 16.42 -5.64 0.74
N ILE A 235 15.36 -4.83 0.69
CA ILE A 235 15.42 -3.39 0.98
C ILE A 235 15.89 -3.14 2.42
N MET A 236 15.31 -3.85 3.40
CA MET A 236 15.73 -3.75 4.79
C MET A 236 17.22 -4.07 4.97
N ALA A 237 17.70 -5.13 4.32
CA ALA A 237 19.12 -5.50 4.37
C ALA A 237 20.02 -4.43 3.70
N ALA A 238 19.59 -3.86 2.57
CA ALA A 238 20.31 -2.82 1.84
C ALA A 238 20.34 -1.47 2.58
N ALA A 239 19.32 -1.18 3.40
CA ALA A 239 19.24 0.03 4.21
C ALA A 239 20.11 -0.03 5.49
N ALA A 240 20.39 -1.24 6.00
CA ALA A 240 21.09 -1.45 7.26
C ALA A 240 22.49 -0.81 7.36
N PRO A 241 23.37 -0.82 6.33
CA PRO A 241 24.71 -0.23 6.41
C PRO A 241 24.71 1.27 6.76
N THR A 242 23.66 1.99 6.40
CA THR A 242 23.49 3.43 6.67
C THR A 242 22.63 3.71 7.89
N VAL A 243 22.02 2.68 8.49
CA VAL A 243 21.08 2.81 9.62
C VAL A 243 19.93 3.79 9.32
N LYS A 244 19.56 3.91 8.03
CA LYS A 244 18.49 4.78 7.57
C LYS A 244 17.13 4.22 7.99
N LYS A 245 16.15 5.11 8.19
CA LYS A 245 14.80 4.70 8.61
C LYS A 245 14.12 3.90 7.49
N ILE A 246 13.32 2.91 7.86
CA ILE A 246 12.52 2.12 6.91
C ILE A 246 11.08 2.04 7.36
N ALA A 247 10.15 2.17 6.41
CA ALA A 247 8.75 1.85 6.57
C ALA A 247 8.38 0.83 5.49
N LEU A 248 7.85 -0.33 5.90
CA LEU A 248 7.63 -1.49 5.03
C LEU A 248 6.19 -1.97 5.14
N GLU A 249 5.48 -2.06 4.02
CA GLU A 249 4.13 -2.65 3.89
C GLU A 249 4.18 -3.82 2.91
N LEU A 250 4.02 -5.06 3.39
CA LEU A 250 4.56 -6.27 2.76
C LEU A 250 3.55 -7.36 2.41
N GLY A 251 2.27 -7.02 2.35
CA GLY A 251 1.20 -7.99 2.02
C GLY A 251 0.75 -8.83 3.21
N GLY A 252 -0.09 -9.82 2.93
CA GLY A 252 -0.70 -10.64 3.97
C GLY A 252 -1.36 -11.93 3.49
N LYS A 253 -1.69 -12.79 4.47
CA LYS A 253 -2.61 -13.91 4.30
C LYS A 253 -3.74 -13.72 5.31
N ASN A 254 -4.63 -12.80 4.98
CA ASN A 254 -5.57 -12.18 5.91
C ASN A 254 -6.74 -13.13 6.18
N PRO A 255 -7.00 -13.51 7.45
CA PRO A 255 -8.09 -14.40 7.79
C PRO A 255 -9.44 -13.68 7.69
N ASN A 256 -10.41 -14.34 7.08
CA ASN A 256 -11.82 -13.95 7.08
C ASN A 256 -12.60 -15.01 7.88
N ILE A 257 -12.98 -14.69 9.13
CA ILE A 257 -13.53 -15.67 10.08
C ILE A 257 -15.05 -15.55 10.11
N VAL A 258 -15.77 -16.63 9.83
CA VAL A 258 -17.24 -16.67 9.80
C VAL A 258 -17.76 -17.67 10.83
N PHE A 259 -18.40 -17.17 11.88
CA PHE A 259 -19.10 -17.99 12.86
C PHE A 259 -20.50 -18.38 12.37
N ALA A 260 -21.05 -19.48 12.90
CA ALA A 260 -22.35 -20.02 12.51
C ALA A 260 -23.53 -19.07 12.81
N ASP A 261 -23.34 -18.10 13.71
CA ASP A 261 -24.33 -17.09 14.06
C ASP A 261 -24.20 -15.79 13.23
N ALA A 262 -23.28 -15.73 12.27
CA ALA A 262 -23.16 -14.60 11.36
C ALA A 262 -24.43 -14.40 10.52
N ASP A 263 -24.66 -13.18 10.04
CA ASP A 263 -25.65 -12.99 8.98
C ASP A 263 -25.16 -13.68 7.71
N PHE A 264 -25.82 -14.77 7.32
CA PHE A 264 -25.33 -15.67 6.29
C PHE A 264 -25.13 -14.98 4.94
N ASP A 265 -26.17 -14.28 4.45
CA ASP A 265 -26.13 -13.67 3.12
C ASP A 265 -25.09 -12.56 3.04
N THR A 266 -25.01 -11.72 4.08
CA THR A 266 -24.01 -10.66 4.18
C THR A 266 -22.59 -11.23 4.25
N ALA A 267 -22.36 -12.25 5.08
CA ALA A 267 -21.05 -12.86 5.22
C ALA A 267 -20.57 -13.52 3.92
N VAL A 268 -21.46 -14.18 3.17
CA VAL A 268 -21.15 -14.73 1.84
C VAL A 268 -20.80 -13.60 0.85
N ASP A 269 -21.62 -12.54 0.80
CA ASP A 269 -21.39 -11.40 -0.11
C ASP A 269 -20.03 -10.74 0.13
N TYR A 270 -19.70 -10.48 1.39
CA TYR A 270 -18.41 -9.92 1.76
C TYR A 270 -17.25 -10.90 1.62
N ALA A 271 -17.46 -12.22 1.75
CA ALA A 271 -16.41 -13.20 1.46
C ALA A 271 -16.00 -13.18 -0.03
N LEU A 272 -16.94 -12.98 -0.95
CA LEU A 272 -16.63 -12.74 -2.36
C LEU A 272 -15.86 -11.43 -2.52
N MET A 273 -16.33 -10.37 -1.87
CA MET A 273 -15.73 -9.05 -1.95
C MET A 273 -14.26 -9.08 -1.45
N ALA A 274 -14.05 -9.73 -0.32
CA ALA A 274 -12.77 -9.84 0.37
C ALA A 274 -11.63 -10.34 -0.53
N VAL A 275 -11.92 -11.22 -1.51
CA VAL A 275 -10.90 -11.89 -2.32
C VAL A 275 -11.00 -11.61 -3.82
N PHE A 276 -12.19 -11.31 -4.37
CA PHE A 276 -12.35 -11.15 -5.82
C PHE A 276 -12.36 -9.67 -6.28
N LEU A 277 -12.37 -8.70 -5.36
CA LEU A 277 -12.08 -7.29 -5.68
C LEU A 277 -10.73 -7.17 -6.39
N HIS A 278 -10.66 -6.40 -7.48
CA HIS A 278 -9.41 -6.14 -8.19
C HIS A 278 -8.61 -7.42 -8.52
N SER A 279 -9.35 -8.49 -8.80
CA SER A 279 -8.86 -9.86 -9.02
C SER A 279 -7.92 -10.36 -7.92
N GLY A 280 -8.22 -10.02 -6.66
CA GLY A 280 -7.45 -10.44 -5.48
C GLY A 280 -6.08 -9.78 -5.33
N GLN A 281 -5.79 -8.75 -6.12
CA GLN A 281 -4.52 -8.02 -6.10
C GLN A 281 -4.53 -6.95 -4.98
N VAL A 282 -4.93 -7.35 -3.78
CA VAL A 282 -5.09 -6.48 -2.61
C VAL A 282 -4.26 -7.06 -1.46
N CYS A 283 -3.39 -6.25 -0.85
CA CYS A 283 -2.54 -6.71 0.25
C CYS A 283 -3.35 -7.25 1.44
N SER A 284 -4.53 -6.66 1.66
CA SER A 284 -5.48 -7.06 2.70
C SER A 284 -6.55 -8.05 2.24
N ALA A 285 -6.43 -8.64 1.05
CA ALA A 285 -7.42 -9.59 0.54
C ALA A 285 -7.69 -10.72 1.56
N GLY A 286 -8.96 -11.04 1.79
CA GLY A 286 -9.42 -12.12 2.67
C GLY A 286 -9.28 -13.48 2.03
N ALA A 287 -8.08 -13.78 1.52
CA ALA A 287 -7.76 -14.98 0.76
C ALA A 287 -7.70 -16.27 1.60
N ARG A 288 -8.00 -16.20 2.90
CA ARG A 288 -8.06 -17.33 3.82
C ARG A 288 -9.38 -17.28 4.59
N LEU A 289 -10.38 -18.01 4.11
CA LEU A 289 -11.69 -18.09 4.73
C LEU A 289 -11.68 -19.20 5.80
N LEU A 290 -12.02 -18.84 7.03
CA LEU A 290 -12.21 -19.78 8.14
C LEU A 290 -13.71 -19.82 8.43
N VAL A 291 -14.37 -20.97 8.24
CA VAL A 291 -15.83 -21.11 8.46
C VAL A 291 -16.09 -22.12 9.58
N GLN A 292 -17.04 -21.80 10.45
CA GLN A 292 -17.44 -22.74 11.51
C GLN A 292 -18.09 -23.99 10.91
N GLU A 293 -17.76 -25.17 11.44
CA GLU A 293 -18.08 -26.47 10.85
C GLU A 293 -19.56 -26.65 10.49
N GLU A 294 -20.49 -26.16 11.30
CA GLU A 294 -21.93 -26.34 11.08
C GLU A 294 -22.48 -25.49 9.93
N LEU A 295 -21.77 -24.42 9.55
CA LEU A 295 -22.13 -23.51 8.47
C LEU A 295 -21.41 -23.83 7.16
N HIS A 296 -20.32 -24.60 7.22
CA HIS A 296 -19.35 -24.76 6.15
C HIS A 296 -19.97 -25.11 4.79
N ASP A 297 -20.64 -26.25 4.68
CA ASP A 297 -21.06 -26.78 3.36
C ASP A 297 -22.05 -25.82 2.67
N ALA A 298 -23.04 -25.34 3.42
CA ALA A 298 -24.01 -24.37 2.88
C ALA A 298 -23.36 -23.04 2.47
N PHE A 299 -22.38 -22.57 3.25
CA PHE A 299 -21.66 -21.33 2.96
C PHE A 299 -20.80 -21.46 1.70
N VAL A 300 -20.02 -22.55 1.61
CA VAL A 300 -19.11 -22.79 0.49
C VAL A 300 -19.88 -23.04 -0.81
N ASP A 301 -20.98 -23.80 -0.77
CA ASP A 301 -21.84 -24.04 -1.94
C ASP A 301 -22.38 -22.72 -2.52
N GLU A 302 -22.93 -21.84 -1.67
CA GLU A 302 -23.47 -20.55 -2.13
C GLU A 302 -22.34 -19.60 -2.59
N LEU A 303 -21.20 -19.61 -1.91
CA LEU A 303 -20.02 -18.84 -2.29
C LEU A 303 -19.50 -19.24 -3.67
N VAL A 304 -19.35 -20.54 -3.93
CA VAL A 304 -18.92 -21.09 -5.23
C VAL A 304 -19.93 -20.74 -6.32
N SER A 305 -21.22 -20.91 -6.06
CA SER A 305 -22.31 -20.53 -6.98
C SER A 305 -22.26 -19.05 -7.36
N ARG A 306 -21.97 -18.15 -6.41
CA ARG A 306 -21.80 -16.71 -6.70
C ARG A 306 -20.48 -16.40 -7.40
N ALA A 307 -19.38 -17.03 -7.00
CA ALA A 307 -18.06 -16.83 -7.60
C ALA A 307 -18.06 -17.17 -9.10
N GLN A 308 -18.71 -18.28 -9.50
CA GLN A 308 -18.86 -18.67 -10.90
C GLN A 308 -19.66 -17.67 -11.76
N ARG A 309 -20.48 -16.82 -11.13
CA ARG A 309 -21.28 -15.79 -11.81
C ARG A 309 -20.59 -14.44 -11.90
N ILE A 310 -19.39 -14.28 -11.31
CA ILE A 310 -18.63 -13.04 -11.40
C ILE A 310 -18.18 -12.84 -12.84
N ARG A 311 -18.72 -11.78 -13.46
CA ARG A 311 -18.36 -11.41 -14.82
C ARG A 311 -17.00 -10.70 -14.85
N LEU A 312 -16.04 -11.30 -15.55
CA LEU A 312 -14.77 -10.66 -15.89
C LEU A 312 -14.98 -9.66 -17.05
N GLY A 313 -14.16 -8.62 -17.11
CA GLY A 313 -14.13 -7.71 -18.26
C GLY A 313 -13.03 -6.67 -18.17
N GLY A 314 -12.90 -5.85 -19.21
CA GLY A 314 -11.92 -4.77 -19.27
C GLY A 314 -12.30 -3.58 -18.39
N PRO A 315 -11.39 -2.59 -18.26
CA PRO A 315 -11.57 -1.42 -17.39
C PRO A 315 -12.84 -0.60 -17.68
N PHE A 316 -13.31 -0.62 -18.94
CA PHE A 316 -14.46 0.14 -19.42
C PHE A 316 -15.71 -0.69 -19.72
N ASP A 317 -15.74 -1.99 -19.36
CA ASP A 317 -16.97 -2.79 -19.41
C ASP A 317 -17.82 -2.49 -18.17
N GLU A 318 -18.94 -1.78 -18.35
CA GLU A 318 -19.87 -1.38 -17.28
C GLU A 318 -20.51 -2.56 -16.54
N HIS A 319 -20.51 -3.75 -17.15
CA HIS A 319 -21.07 -4.96 -16.56
C HIS A 319 -20.03 -5.83 -15.86
N ALA A 320 -18.74 -5.58 -16.08
CA ALA A 320 -17.67 -6.30 -15.41
C ALA A 320 -17.76 -6.08 -13.89
N ARG A 321 -17.47 -7.15 -13.14
CA ARG A 321 -17.38 -7.15 -11.68
C ARG A 321 -15.95 -7.21 -11.18
N THR A 322 -15.02 -7.68 -12.00
CA THR A 322 -13.58 -7.64 -11.72
C THR A 322 -12.77 -7.73 -13.02
N GLY A 323 -11.48 -7.40 -12.95
CA GLY A 323 -10.60 -7.19 -14.10
C GLY A 323 -9.60 -8.32 -14.39
N PRO A 324 -8.58 -8.09 -15.21
CA PRO A 324 -7.45 -8.99 -15.40
C PRO A 324 -6.46 -8.90 -14.22
N LEU A 325 -5.50 -9.81 -14.19
CA LEU A 325 -4.26 -9.64 -13.42
C LEU A 325 -3.31 -8.67 -14.15
N ILE A 326 -2.36 -8.07 -13.43
CA ILE A 326 -1.51 -6.99 -13.95
C ILE A 326 -0.59 -7.40 -15.09
N SER A 327 -0.15 -8.66 -15.16
CA SER A 327 0.84 -9.11 -16.13
C SER A 327 0.79 -10.61 -16.38
N ALA A 328 1.32 -11.04 -17.53
CA ALA A 328 1.51 -12.46 -17.83
C ALA A 328 2.37 -13.18 -16.78
N ALA A 329 3.44 -12.52 -16.30
CA ALA A 329 4.31 -13.09 -15.27
C ALA A 329 3.57 -13.28 -13.94
N HIS A 330 2.71 -12.34 -13.57
CA HIS A 330 1.90 -12.46 -12.36
C HIS A 330 0.81 -13.54 -12.50
N ARG A 331 0.14 -13.63 -13.67
CA ARG A 331 -0.80 -14.71 -13.95
C ARG A 331 -0.14 -16.09 -13.85
N ALA A 332 1.03 -16.27 -14.44
CA ALA A 332 1.79 -17.52 -14.35
C ALA A 332 2.16 -17.88 -12.90
N LYS A 333 2.46 -16.89 -12.06
CA LYS A 333 2.69 -17.12 -10.62
C LYS A 333 1.42 -17.61 -9.92
N VAL A 334 0.26 -17.04 -10.22
CA VAL A 334 -1.04 -17.46 -9.66
C VAL A 334 -1.41 -18.87 -10.14
N GLU A 335 -1.20 -19.17 -11.43
CA GLU A 335 -1.39 -20.52 -12.00
C GLU A 335 -0.53 -21.56 -11.26
N ALA A 336 0.76 -21.28 -11.07
CA ALA A 336 1.69 -22.17 -10.36
C ALA A 336 1.30 -22.35 -8.87
N TYR A 337 0.83 -21.28 -8.23
CA TYR A 337 0.34 -21.32 -6.85
C TYR A 337 -0.87 -22.26 -6.70
N VAL A 338 -1.85 -22.16 -7.60
CA VAL A 338 -3.02 -23.06 -7.58
C VAL A 338 -2.59 -24.50 -7.86
N ALA A 339 -1.72 -24.73 -8.86
CA ALA A 339 -1.23 -26.07 -9.17
C ALA A 339 -0.53 -26.74 -7.97
N ALA A 340 0.30 -26.00 -7.24
CA ALA A 340 0.96 -26.51 -6.03
C ALA A 340 -0.06 -26.92 -4.95
N GLY A 341 -1.10 -26.12 -4.71
CA GLY A 341 -2.17 -26.49 -3.76
C GLY A 341 -2.90 -27.77 -4.14
N LEU A 342 -3.15 -28.00 -5.43
CA LEU A 342 -3.78 -29.24 -5.91
C LEU A 342 -2.87 -30.45 -5.75
N GLU A 343 -1.56 -30.29 -5.96
CA GLU A 343 -0.57 -31.35 -5.71
C GLU A 343 -0.46 -31.69 -4.21
N GLU A 344 -0.68 -30.72 -3.33
CA GLU A 344 -0.70 -30.87 -1.88
C GLU A 344 -2.02 -31.45 -1.34
N GLY A 345 -3.06 -31.56 -2.19
CA GLY A 345 -4.32 -32.22 -1.86
C GLY A 345 -5.52 -31.30 -1.64
N ALA A 346 -5.40 -29.99 -1.91
CA ALA A 346 -6.54 -29.08 -1.91
C ALA A 346 -7.57 -29.46 -2.99
N VAL A 347 -8.84 -29.22 -2.74
CA VAL A 347 -9.94 -29.55 -3.66
C VAL A 347 -10.36 -28.30 -4.44
N LEU A 348 -10.27 -28.35 -5.77
CA LEU A 348 -10.75 -27.26 -6.64
C LEU A 348 -12.28 -27.31 -6.78
N LEU A 349 -12.98 -26.32 -6.25
CA LEU A 349 -14.45 -26.22 -6.37
C LEU A 349 -14.89 -25.40 -7.59
N CYS A 350 -14.13 -24.36 -7.96
CA CYS A 350 -14.33 -23.61 -9.20
C CYS A 350 -13.07 -22.87 -9.64
N GLY A 351 -13.03 -22.45 -10.91
CA GLY A 351 -11.95 -21.63 -11.46
C GLY A 351 -10.67 -22.42 -11.74
N GLY A 352 -9.53 -21.92 -11.27
CA GLY A 352 -8.23 -22.56 -11.43
C GLY A 352 -7.63 -22.47 -12.84
N SER A 353 -8.16 -21.59 -13.68
CA SER A 353 -7.75 -21.45 -15.08
C SER A 353 -8.11 -20.06 -15.65
N PRO A 354 -7.49 -19.64 -16.78
CA PRO A 354 -7.97 -18.52 -17.57
C PRO A 354 -9.39 -18.78 -18.12
N PRO A 355 -10.19 -17.73 -18.38
CA PRO A 355 -11.52 -17.90 -19.00
C PRO A 355 -11.42 -18.37 -20.47
N ASP A 356 -12.36 -19.21 -20.90
CA ASP A 356 -12.47 -19.69 -22.29
C ASP A 356 -13.15 -18.67 -23.24
N ASP A 357 -13.61 -17.52 -22.73
CA ASP A 357 -14.26 -16.48 -23.52
C ASP A 357 -13.28 -15.84 -24.53
N PRO A 358 -13.50 -15.97 -25.86
CA PRO A 358 -12.60 -15.42 -26.87
C PRO A 358 -12.43 -13.91 -26.79
N SER A 359 -13.38 -13.18 -26.21
CA SER A 359 -13.30 -11.72 -26.02
C SER A 359 -12.25 -11.32 -24.98
N LEU A 360 -11.85 -12.25 -24.11
CA LEU A 360 -10.88 -12.05 -23.03
C LEU A 360 -9.50 -12.66 -23.35
N SER A 361 -9.32 -13.28 -24.52
CA SER A 361 -8.10 -14.06 -24.85
C SER A 361 -6.80 -13.24 -24.88
N ASN A 362 -6.90 -11.93 -25.08
CA ASN A 362 -5.76 -11.02 -25.18
C ASN A 362 -5.35 -10.41 -23.83
N GLY A 363 -6.11 -10.64 -22.76
CA GLY A 363 -5.82 -10.14 -21.42
C GLY A 363 -5.24 -11.19 -20.48
N PHE A 364 -4.74 -10.73 -19.34
CA PHE A 364 -4.20 -11.61 -18.29
C PHE A 364 -5.27 -12.02 -17.28
N TYR A 365 -6.42 -12.47 -17.77
CA TYR A 365 -7.53 -12.89 -16.92
C TYR A 365 -7.28 -14.24 -16.24
N TYR A 366 -7.83 -14.40 -15.04
CA TYR A 366 -7.84 -15.64 -14.28
C TYR A 366 -9.17 -15.77 -13.55
N LEU A 367 -9.81 -16.94 -13.61
CA LEU A 367 -11.14 -17.14 -13.04
C LEU A 367 -11.11 -17.07 -11.51
N PRO A 368 -12.17 -16.54 -10.85
CA PRO A 368 -12.40 -16.70 -9.42
C PRO A 368 -12.24 -18.17 -9.01
N THR A 369 -11.27 -18.41 -8.14
CA THR A 369 -10.83 -19.76 -7.76
C THR A 369 -11.11 -20.00 -6.30
N VAL A 370 -11.78 -21.12 -5.99
CA VAL A 370 -12.04 -21.56 -4.61
C VAL A 370 -11.41 -22.93 -4.41
N LEU A 371 -10.50 -23.00 -3.45
CA LEU A 371 -9.83 -24.21 -2.98
C LEU A 371 -10.38 -24.56 -1.59
N ASP A 372 -10.95 -25.74 -1.46
CA ASP A 372 -11.51 -26.26 -0.21
C ASP A 372 -10.68 -27.44 0.30
N GLU A 373 -11.04 -27.97 1.48
CA GLU A 373 -10.31 -29.01 2.20
C GLU A 373 -8.82 -28.65 2.40
N CYS A 374 -8.55 -27.35 2.56
CA CYS A 374 -7.20 -26.86 2.76
C CYS A 374 -6.74 -27.14 4.20
N THR A 375 -5.46 -27.47 4.37
CA THR A 375 -4.86 -27.68 5.69
C THR A 375 -3.76 -26.64 5.98
N PRO A 376 -3.47 -26.31 7.26
CA PRO A 376 -2.50 -25.27 7.62
C PRO A 376 -1.06 -25.49 7.11
N ASP A 377 -0.72 -26.71 6.70
CA ASP A 377 0.59 -27.05 6.14
C ASP A 377 0.74 -26.79 4.64
N MET A 378 -0.37 -26.62 3.91
CA MET A 378 -0.37 -26.33 2.48
C MET A 378 0.23 -24.95 2.19
N SER A 379 1.01 -24.86 1.11
CA SER A 379 1.59 -23.60 0.61
C SER A 379 0.51 -22.58 0.29
N VAL A 380 -0.64 -23.01 -0.24
CA VAL A 380 -1.77 -22.13 -0.54
C VAL A 380 -2.45 -21.53 0.70
N VAL A 381 -2.24 -22.11 1.89
CA VAL A 381 -2.72 -21.53 3.16
C VAL A 381 -1.68 -20.60 3.78
N ARG A 382 -0.39 -20.79 3.47
CA ARG A 382 0.72 -20.04 4.08
C ARG A 382 1.16 -18.82 3.27
N ASP A 383 1.24 -18.99 1.96
CA ASP A 383 1.79 -18.00 1.05
C ASP A 383 0.70 -17.11 0.45
N GLU A 384 1.07 -15.88 0.12
CA GLU A 384 0.18 -14.91 -0.52
C GLU A 384 0.08 -15.19 -2.03
N SER A 385 -1.14 -15.51 -2.50
CA SER A 385 -1.44 -15.70 -3.93
C SER A 385 -1.34 -14.39 -4.71
N PHE A 386 -1.88 -13.33 -4.11
CA PHE A 386 -2.09 -12.01 -4.72
C PHE A 386 -2.88 -12.08 -6.04
N GLY A 387 -3.81 -13.04 -6.12
CA GLY A 387 -4.71 -13.27 -7.25
C GLY A 387 -6.09 -13.72 -6.73
N PRO A 388 -7.06 -14.01 -7.62
CA PRO A 388 -8.44 -14.28 -7.23
C PRO A 388 -8.59 -15.74 -6.76
N VAL A 389 -7.87 -16.10 -5.69
CA VAL A 389 -7.79 -17.46 -5.13
C VAL A 389 -8.13 -17.41 -3.64
N LEU A 390 -9.19 -18.10 -3.28
CA LEU A 390 -9.66 -18.27 -1.91
C LEU A 390 -9.36 -19.68 -1.41
N THR A 391 -8.72 -19.79 -0.24
CA THR A 391 -8.63 -21.07 0.49
C THR A 391 -9.65 -21.12 1.60
N VAL A 392 -10.28 -22.28 1.82
CA VAL A 392 -11.27 -22.51 2.86
C VAL A 392 -10.77 -23.54 3.87
N GLU A 393 -10.89 -23.21 5.16
CA GLU A 393 -10.61 -24.09 6.29
C GLU A 393 -11.80 -24.09 7.26
N ARG A 394 -11.98 -25.20 7.97
CA ARG A 394 -13.00 -25.36 9.01
C ARG A 394 -12.44 -25.09 10.39
N PHE A 395 -13.29 -24.60 11.29
CA PHE A 395 -13.00 -24.55 12.73
C PHE A 395 -14.24 -24.95 13.55
N ARG A 396 -14.02 -25.43 14.78
CA ARG A 396 -15.09 -25.89 15.70
C ARG A 396 -15.50 -24.83 16.69
N ASP A 397 -14.53 -24.11 17.25
CA ASP A 397 -14.77 -23.14 18.32
C ASP A 397 -13.95 -21.86 18.16
N GLU A 398 -14.22 -20.88 19.03
CA GLU A 398 -13.56 -19.57 19.04
C GLU A 398 -12.03 -19.68 19.19
N ASP A 399 -11.54 -20.63 19.99
CA ASP A 399 -10.12 -20.79 20.25
C ASP A 399 -9.39 -21.36 19.03
N GLU A 400 -9.99 -22.34 18.37
CA GLU A 400 -9.47 -22.91 17.13
C GLU A 400 -9.47 -21.86 16.00
N ALA A 401 -10.54 -21.07 15.86
CA ALA A 401 -10.60 -19.98 14.88
C ALA A 401 -9.45 -18.99 15.05
N VAL A 402 -9.21 -18.54 16.28
CA VAL A 402 -8.11 -17.61 16.61
C VAL A 402 -6.74 -18.25 16.39
N SER A 403 -6.59 -19.54 16.74
CA SER A 403 -5.35 -20.28 16.54
C SER A 403 -5.00 -20.37 15.06
N LEU A 404 -5.95 -20.81 14.22
CA LEU A 404 -5.78 -20.90 12.77
C LEU A 404 -5.51 -19.52 12.15
N ALA A 405 -6.30 -18.51 12.50
CA ALA A 405 -6.16 -17.15 11.97
C ALA A 405 -4.77 -16.54 12.24
N ASN A 406 -4.18 -16.85 13.40
CA ASN A 406 -2.85 -16.37 13.78
C ASN A 406 -1.70 -17.24 13.23
N ASP A 407 -1.99 -18.47 12.77
CA ASP A 407 -1.02 -19.41 12.20
C ASP A 407 -0.65 -19.02 10.76
N THR A 408 0.16 -17.97 10.68
CA THR A 408 0.74 -17.44 9.45
C THR A 408 1.99 -16.64 9.82
N VAL A 409 2.88 -16.34 8.88
CA VAL A 409 3.98 -15.39 9.14
C VAL A 409 3.53 -13.93 9.08
N TYR A 410 2.38 -13.67 8.45
CA TYR A 410 1.81 -12.36 8.21
C TYR A 410 0.99 -11.85 9.41
N GLY A 411 0.55 -10.59 9.31
CA GLY A 411 -0.29 -9.93 10.30
C GLY A 411 -0.77 -8.56 9.83
N LEU A 412 -1.23 -8.44 8.58
CA LEU A 412 -1.70 -7.16 8.03
C LEU A 412 -3.12 -6.83 8.50
N ALA A 413 -4.10 -7.59 8.03
CA ALA A 413 -5.51 -7.39 8.36
C ALA A 413 -6.22 -8.72 8.68
N GLY A 414 -7.45 -8.64 9.16
CA GLY A 414 -8.35 -9.79 9.33
C GLY A 414 -9.79 -9.33 9.59
N ALA A 415 -10.75 -10.24 9.48
CA ALA A 415 -12.16 -9.95 9.77
C ALA A 415 -12.81 -11.06 10.60
N VAL A 416 -13.84 -10.67 11.36
CA VAL A 416 -14.72 -11.59 12.09
C VAL A 416 -16.19 -11.26 11.83
N TRP A 417 -16.95 -12.29 11.47
CA TRP A 417 -18.39 -12.24 11.21
C TRP A 417 -19.14 -13.03 12.28
N THR A 418 -19.98 -12.34 13.05
CA THR A 418 -20.81 -12.92 14.14
C THR A 418 -21.84 -11.89 14.62
N GLN A 419 -23.00 -12.36 15.09
CA GLN A 419 -23.99 -11.49 15.74
C GLN A 419 -23.70 -11.32 17.25
N ASP A 420 -22.84 -12.16 17.82
CA ASP A 420 -22.36 -12.02 19.19
C ASP A 420 -21.26 -10.94 19.29
N SER A 421 -21.66 -9.73 19.71
CA SER A 421 -20.74 -8.61 19.93
C SER A 421 -19.62 -8.94 20.93
N GLY A 422 -19.90 -9.74 21.96
CA GLY A 422 -18.89 -10.14 22.93
C GLY A 422 -17.81 -11.02 22.30
N ARG A 423 -18.22 -11.97 21.44
CA ARG A 423 -17.32 -12.81 20.65
C ARG A 423 -16.50 -12.00 19.68
N ALA A 424 -17.13 -11.11 18.92
CA ALA A 424 -16.44 -10.25 17.95
C ALA A 424 -15.25 -9.50 18.60
N HIS A 425 -15.48 -8.88 19.76
CA HIS A 425 -14.42 -8.16 20.48
C HIS A 425 -13.34 -9.09 21.07
N ARG A 426 -13.71 -10.27 21.59
CA ARG A 426 -12.73 -11.25 22.10
C ARG A 426 -11.83 -11.78 20.99
N VAL A 427 -12.41 -12.14 19.84
CA VAL A 427 -11.66 -12.59 18.67
C VAL A 427 -10.76 -11.46 18.18
N ALA A 428 -11.30 -10.26 17.97
CA ALA A 428 -10.53 -9.12 17.49
C ALA A 428 -9.33 -8.78 18.40
N ALA A 429 -9.51 -8.81 19.72
CA ALA A 429 -8.42 -8.56 20.68
C ALA A 429 -7.31 -9.63 20.65
N ARG A 430 -7.59 -10.82 20.14
CA ARG A 430 -6.65 -11.95 20.07
C ARG A 430 -6.01 -12.12 18.70
N LEU A 431 -6.54 -11.48 17.65
CA LEU A 431 -5.93 -11.49 16.32
C LEU A 431 -4.67 -10.64 16.30
N ARG A 432 -3.60 -11.17 15.73
CA ARG A 432 -2.32 -10.48 15.55
C ARG A 432 -2.24 -9.85 14.17
N ALA A 433 -3.13 -8.89 13.92
CA ALA A 433 -3.21 -8.10 12.70
C ALA A 433 -3.21 -6.61 13.02
N GLY A 434 -2.74 -5.78 12.09
CA GLY A 434 -2.76 -4.32 12.21
C GLY A 434 -4.16 -3.73 12.17
N THR A 435 -5.04 -4.31 11.35
CA THR A 435 -6.45 -3.92 11.23
C THR A 435 -7.35 -5.14 11.42
N VAL A 436 -8.41 -5.00 12.22
CA VAL A 436 -9.43 -6.05 12.36
C VAL A 436 -10.80 -5.44 12.10
N TRP A 437 -11.51 -5.99 11.12
CA TRP A 437 -12.89 -5.63 10.84
C TRP A 437 -13.85 -6.55 11.59
N ILE A 438 -14.94 -5.99 12.11
CA ILE A 438 -16.05 -6.73 12.70
C ILE A 438 -17.26 -6.51 11.81
N ASN A 439 -17.78 -7.58 11.21
CA ASN A 439 -18.90 -7.54 10.26
C ASN A 439 -18.71 -6.56 9.09
N ASP A 440 -17.46 -6.46 8.60
CA ASP A 440 -17.08 -5.68 7.42
C ASP A 440 -15.78 -6.26 6.82
N PHE A 441 -15.38 -5.82 5.63
CA PHE A 441 -14.11 -6.21 5.02
C PHE A 441 -13.63 -5.16 4.01
N HIS A 442 -12.35 -4.75 4.10
CA HIS A 442 -11.63 -3.75 3.29
C HIS A 442 -11.57 -2.29 3.75
N PRO A 443 -12.54 -1.68 4.47
CA PRO A 443 -12.47 -0.26 4.76
C PRO A 443 -11.17 0.16 5.42
N TYR A 444 -10.54 1.18 4.83
CA TYR A 444 -9.46 1.97 5.41
C TYR A 444 -9.83 3.45 5.28
N VAL A 445 -9.29 4.27 6.16
CA VAL A 445 -9.53 5.72 6.14
C VAL A 445 -8.25 6.44 6.50
N PRO A 446 -7.95 7.63 5.93
CA PRO A 446 -6.69 8.31 6.18
C PRO A 446 -6.49 8.73 7.64
N GLN A 447 -7.55 8.76 8.45
CA GLN A 447 -7.51 9.11 9.86
C GLN A 447 -6.95 8.01 10.77
N ALA A 448 -6.97 6.74 10.33
CA ALA A 448 -6.56 5.60 11.13
C ALA A 448 -5.26 5.00 10.60
N GLU A 449 -4.42 4.48 11.49
CA GLU A 449 -3.18 3.82 11.12
C GLU A 449 -3.43 2.55 10.31
N TRP A 450 -2.72 2.43 9.20
CA TRP A 450 -2.65 1.21 8.40
C TRP A 450 -1.26 0.61 8.52
N GLY A 451 -1.18 -0.71 8.69
CA GLY A 451 0.09 -1.41 8.52
C GLY A 451 0.25 -2.69 9.32
N GLY A 452 1.21 -3.50 8.90
CA GLY A 452 1.35 -4.87 9.38
C GLY A 452 1.92 -5.05 10.80
N MET A 453 1.58 -6.17 11.42
CA MET A 453 2.35 -6.84 12.46
C MET A 453 3.20 -7.97 11.83
N LYS A 454 4.08 -8.58 12.63
CA LYS A 454 4.87 -9.77 12.25
C LYS A 454 5.67 -9.48 10.97
N GLN A 455 5.50 -10.27 9.91
CA GLN A 455 6.23 -10.06 8.65
C GLN A 455 5.46 -9.25 7.61
N SER A 456 4.25 -8.78 7.93
CA SER A 456 3.48 -7.91 7.02
C SER A 456 4.02 -6.48 6.96
N GLY A 457 4.95 -6.11 7.84
CA GLY A 457 5.54 -4.77 7.76
C GLY A 457 6.29 -4.32 9.00
N VAL A 458 6.86 -3.12 8.88
CA VAL A 458 7.48 -2.35 9.97
C VAL A 458 7.05 -0.90 9.78
N GLY A 459 6.53 -0.27 10.84
CA GLY A 459 5.97 1.08 10.80
C GLY A 459 4.47 1.11 10.52
N ARG A 460 3.93 2.31 10.32
CA ARG A 460 2.52 2.52 9.92
C ARG A 460 2.42 3.61 8.85
N GLU A 461 1.49 3.45 7.94
CA GLU A 461 1.03 4.52 7.04
C GLU A 461 -0.32 5.07 7.52
N LEU A 462 -0.76 6.19 6.95
CA LEU A 462 -1.99 6.89 7.35
C LEU A 462 -1.99 7.34 8.83
N GLY A 463 -3.01 8.09 9.22
CA GLY A 463 -3.18 8.60 10.58
C GLY A 463 -2.00 9.44 11.09
N PRO A 464 -1.99 9.75 12.40
CA PRO A 464 -0.89 10.45 13.04
C PRO A 464 0.43 9.65 13.01
N ALA A 465 0.38 8.32 13.14
CA ALA A 465 1.59 7.50 13.11
C ALA A 465 2.29 7.52 11.75
N GLY A 466 1.53 7.53 10.65
CA GLY A 466 2.07 7.64 9.30
C GLY A 466 2.74 8.99 9.04
N LEU A 467 2.27 10.09 9.65
CA LEU A 467 3.01 11.35 9.64
C LEU A 467 4.32 11.24 10.43
N ALA A 468 4.28 10.60 11.60
CA ALA A 468 5.45 10.43 12.47
C ALA A 468 6.57 9.59 11.84
N GLU A 469 6.25 8.71 10.87
CA GLU A 469 7.28 8.01 10.10
C GLU A 469 8.21 8.97 9.35
N TYR A 470 7.71 10.13 8.95
CA TYR A 470 8.47 11.14 8.21
C TYR A 470 9.08 12.23 9.11
N GLN A 471 9.07 12.02 10.43
CA GLN A 471 9.59 12.96 11.43
C GLN A 471 10.64 12.31 12.36
N GLU A 472 11.54 13.15 12.87
CA GLU A 472 12.47 12.85 13.95
C GLU A 472 12.15 13.71 15.17
N ALA A 473 12.02 13.06 16.33
CA ALA A 473 11.77 13.76 17.59
C ALA A 473 13.08 14.33 18.17
N LYS A 474 13.10 15.65 18.40
CA LYS A 474 14.22 16.36 19.02
C LYS A 474 13.82 16.89 20.39
N HIS A 475 14.51 16.44 21.43
CA HIS A 475 14.37 16.98 22.78
C HIS A 475 15.30 18.17 23.00
N VAL A 476 14.72 19.35 23.21
CA VAL A 476 15.45 20.56 23.56
C VAL A 476 15.29 20.82 25.06
N TRP A 477 16.41 20.76 25.77
CA TRP A 477 16.49 21.00 27.21
C TRP A 477 17.29 22.26 27.50
N ARG A 478 16.64 23.25 28.11
CA ARG A 478 17.29 24.51 28.50
C ARG A 478 17.22 24.68 30.00
N ASN A 479 18.39 24.60 30.65
CA ASN A 479 18.55 25.16 31.99
C ASN A 479 18.59 26.69 31.90
N THR A 480 17.58 27.34 32.47
CA THR A 480 17.44 28.80 32.48
C THR A 480 18.21 29.46 33.62
N ALA A 481 18.74 28.69 34.57
CA ALA A 481 19.55 29.14 35.70
C ALA A 481 20.76 28.22 35.96
N PRO A 482 21.71 28.10 35.00
CA PRO A 482 22.85 27.20 35.14
C PRO A 482 23.77 27.60 36.31
N ARG A 483 24.20 26.62 37.12
CA ARG A 483 25.14 26.80 38.23
C ARG A 483 26.32 25.83 38.10
N PRO A 484 27.53 26.20 38.57
CA PRO A 484 28.66 25.28 38.62
C PRO A 484 28.32 24.05 39.48
N GLN A 485 28.51 22.84 38.93
CA GLN A 485 28.29 21.59 39.69
C GLN A 485 29.40 21.32 40.71
N ARG A 486 30.63 21.79 40.43
CA ARG A 486 31.83 21.53 41.27
C ARG A 486 31.98 20.06 41.66
N TRP A 487 31.69 19.15 40.72
CA TRP A 487 31.82 17.71 40.93
C TRP A 487 33.30 17.29 41.07
N PHE A 488 34.18 17.94 40.32
CA PHE A 488 35.64 17.83 40.44
C PHE A 488 36.20 19.15 40.95
N GLU A 489 37.22 19.10 41.80
CA GLU A 489 37.91 20.24 42.40
C GLU A 489 38.77 21.03 41.42
#